data_AF-A0A5C7V6R9-F1
#
_entry.id   AF-A0A5C7V6R9-F1
#
_cell.length_a   1.000
_cell.length_b   1.000
_cell.length_c   1.000
_cell.angle_alpha   90.00
_cell.angle_beta   90.00
_cell.angle_gamma   90.00
#
_symmetry.space_group_name_H-M   'P 1'
#
loop_
_entity.id
_entity.type
_entity.pdbx_description
1 polymer ?
#
loop_
_entity_poly.entity_id
_entity_poly.type
_entity_poly.pdbx_seq_one_letter_code
_entity_poly.pdbx_strand_id
1 'polypeptide(L)'
;MTITVKLPSELEQSLRQQCAAEGRSLSEVLRDALTAYLAATPAAPASAWSLGADLFGRHAGPADLAAQRRAHLADAWAQKHARRRADH
;
A
#
# COMPACT_ATOMS: atom_id res chain seq x y z
N MET A 1 10.19 -0.88 -24.71
CA MET A 1 8.98 -0.71 -25.53
C MET A 1 8.99 0.67 -26.12
N THR A 2 8.60 0.84 -27.39
CA THR A 2 8.47 2.14 -28.05
C THR A 2 6.99 2.48 -28.21
N ILE A 3 6.66 3.77 -28.10
CA ILE A 3 5.32 4.29 -28.36
C ILE A 3 5.46 5.55 -29.21
N THR A 4 4.49 5.79 -30.10
CA THR A 4 4.43 7.01 -30.91
C THR A 4 3.23 7.81 -30.45
N VAL A 5 3.46 9.06 -30.03
CA VAL A 5 2.42 9.97 -29.57
C VAL A 5 2.48 11.24 -30.40
N LYS A 6 1.34 11.63 -30.98
CA LYS A 6 1.24 12.90 -31.71
C LYS A 6 1.00 14.03 -30.72
N LEU A 7 1.91 15.00 -30.69
CA LEU A 7 1.79 16.18 -29.84
C LEU A 7 1.11 17.33 -30.60
N PRO A 8 0.29 18.16 -29.95
CA PRO A 8 -0.09 19.45 -30.49
C PRO A 8 1.14 20.30 -30.80
N SER A 9 1.08 21.12 -31.85
CA SER A 9 2.22 21.91 -32.33
C SER A 9 2.80 22.86 -31.28
N GLU A 10 1.95 23.47 -30.45
CA GLU A 10 2.39 24.36 -29.37
C GLU A 10 3.22 23.60 -28.32
N LEU A 11 2.74 22.43 -27.89
CA LEU A 11 3.44 21.60 -26.90
C LEU A 11 4.78 21.10 -27.45
N GLU A 12 4.82 20.70 -28.73
CA GLU A 12 6.05 20.30 -29.38
C GLU A 12 7.09 21.44 -29.40
N GLN A 13 6.66 22.65 -29.75
CA GLN A 13 7.55 23.82 -29.79
C GLN A 13 8.11 24.15 -28.40
N SER A 14 7.28 24.18 -27.37
CA SER A 14 7.74 24.42 -25.99
C SER A 14 8.71 23.34 -25.53
N LEU A 15 8.44 22.07 -25.81
CA LEU A 15 9.35 20.96 -25.47
C LEU A 15 10.69 21.08 -26.18
N ARG A 16 10.69 21.41 -27.48
CA ARG A 16 11.94 21.60 -28.24
C ARG A 16 12.77 22.75 -27.69
N GLN A 17 12.14 23.88 -27.34
CA GLN A 17 12.83 25.02 -26.72
C GLN A 17 13.45 24.62 -25.37
N GLN A 18 12.70 23.92 -24.52
CA GLN A 18 13.21 23.45 -23.22
C GLN A 18 14.38 22.48 -23.39
N CYS A 19 14.25 21.50 -24.29
CA CYS A 19 15.31 20.54 -24.59
C CYS A 19 16.60 21.24 -25.07
N ALA A 20 16.46 22.26 -25.94
CA ALA A 20 17.58 23.03 -26.42
C ALA A 20 18.25 23.86 -25.30
N ALA A 21 17.46 24.44 -24.40
CA ALA A 21 17.97 25.19 -23.26
C ALA A 21 18.70 24.31 -22.23
N GLU A 22 18.20 23.10 -21.99
CA GLU A 22 18.79 22.15 -21.04
C GLU A 22 19.90 21.28 -21.64
N GLY A 23 20.08 21.29 -22.96
CA GLY A 23 21.03 20.40 -23.66
C GLY A 23 20.64 18.92 -23.59
N ARG A 24 19.34 18.63 -23.44
CA ARG A 24 18.80 17.27 -23.24
C ARG A 24 18.03 16.81 -24.45
N SER A 25 17.97 15.49 -24.65
CA SER A 25 17.14 14.93 -25.72
C SER A 25 15.67 14.91 -25.33
N LEU A 26 14.78 15.04 -26.34
CA LEU A 26 13.34 14.96 -26.15
C LEU A 26 12.92 13.65 -25.45
N SER A 27 13.58 12.54 -25.80
CA SER A 27 13.34 11.22 -25.23
C SER A 27 13.69 11.14 -23.74
N GLU A 28 14.74 11.82 -23.28
CA GLU A 28 15.10 11.89 -21.86
C GLU A 28 14.06 12.70 -21.09
N VAL A 29 13.71 13.88 -21.59
CA VAL A 29 12.70 14.75 -20.97
C VAL A 29 11.35 14.04 -20.86
N LEU A 30 10.92 13.35 -21.92
CA LEU A 30 9.67 12.56 -21.91
C LEU A 30 9.71 11.41 -20.91
N ARG A 31 10.84 10.70 -20.81
CA ARG A 31 10.97 9.58 -19.86
C ARG A 31 10.88 10.06 -18.42
N ASP A 32 11.53 11.16 -18.10
CA ASP A 32 11.50 11.73 -16.75
C ASP A 32 10.11 12.27 -16.42
N ALA A 33 9.48 12.99 -17.34
CA ALA A 33 8.13 13.51 -17.17
C ALA A 33 7.11 12.38 -16.93
N LEU A 34 7.19 11.29 -17.69
CA LEU A 34 6.33 10.11 -17.50
C LEU A 34 6.60 9.41 -16.17
N THR A 35 7.86 9.31 -15.77
CA THR A 35 8.25 8.72 -14.47
C THR A 35 7.68 9.54 -13.33
N ALA A 36 7.81 10.87 -13.38
CA ALA A 36 7.25 11.79 -12.40
C ALA A 36 5.71 11.72 -12.37
N TYR A 37 5.05 11.66 -13.53
CA TYR A 37 3.60 11.54 -13.63
C TYR A 37 3.08 10.26 -12.97
N LEU A 38 3.74 9.12 -13.21
CA LEU A 38 3.36 7.84 -12.59
C LEU A 38 3.64 7.84 -11.08
N ALA A 39 4.73 8.43 -10.63
CA ALA A 39 5.05 8.56 -9.20
C ALA A 39 4.08 9.49 -8.46
N ALA A 40 3.58 10.54 -9.14
CA ALA A 40 2.61 11.47 -8.61
C ALA A 40 1.19 10.89 -8.54
N THR A 41 0.93 9.76 -9.21
CA THR A 41 -0.36 9.07 -9.09
C THR A 41 -0.48 8.54 -7.67
N PRO A 42 -1.44 9.01 -6.85
CA PRO A 42 -1.60 8.51 -5.50
C PRO A 42 -1.78 7.00 -5.59
N ALA A 43 -0.92 6.26 -4.89
CA ALA A 43 -1.07 4.82 -4.75
C ALA A 43 -2.52 4.58 -4.32
N ALA A 44 -3.19 3.63 -5.00
CA ALA A 44 -4.53 3.21 -4.58
C ALA A 44 -4.52 3.03 -3.06
N PRO A 45 -5.54 3.54 -2.34
CA PRO A 45 -5.55 3.46 -0.89
C PRO A 45 -5.24 2.02 -0.49
N ALA A 46 -4.24 1.86 0.37
CA ALA A 46 -3.74 0.54 0.75
C ALA A 46 -4.96 -0.31 1.15
N SER A 47 -5.13 -1.45 0.46
CA SER A 47 -6.20 -2.37 0.76
C SER A 47 -6.17 -2.75 2.25
N ALA A 48 -7.34 -3.06 2.82
CA ALA A 48 -7.42 -3.52 4.22
C ALA A 48 -6.50 -4.72 4.48
N TRP A 49 -6.26 -5.56 3.47
CA TRP A 49 -5.27 -6.64 3.53
C TRP A 49 -3.85 -6.13 3.69
N SER A 50 -3.40 -5.20 2.82
CA SER A 50 -2.05 -4.62 2.91
C SER A 50 -1.82 -3.82 4.21
N LEU A 51 -2.86 -3.17 4.72
CA LEU A 51 -2.79 -2.43 5.99
C LEU A 51 -2.68 -3.34 7.23
N GLY A 52 -3.18 -4.58 7.14
CA GLY A 52 -3.14 -5.52 8.24
C GLY A 52 -2.06 -6.60 8.11
N ALA A 53 -1.24 -6.58 7.06
CA ALA A 53 -0.32 -7.67 6.72
C ALA A 53 0.70 -7.97 7.83
N ASP A 54 1.14 -6.94 8.55
CA ASP A 54 2.02 -7.00 9.71
C ASP A 54 1.29 -7.39 11.01
N LEU A 55 -0.03 -7.23 11.05
CA LEU A 55 -0.87 -7.55 12.20
C LEU A 55 -1.47 -8.96 12.13
N PHE A 56 -1.73 -9.49 10.94
CA PHE A 56 -2.28 -10.84 10.78
C PHE A 56 -1.28 -11.90 11.26
N GLY A 57 -1.77 -12.89 12.02
CA GLY A 57 -0.93 -13.99 12.50
C GLY A 57 0.02 -13.65 13.66
N ARG A 58 0.07 -12.40 14.13
CA ARG A 58 0.89 -11.99 15.30
C ARG A 58 0.58 -12.77 16.58
N HIS A 59 -0.65 -13.28 16.69
CA HIS A 59 -1.11 -14.10 17.80
C HIS A 59 -1.78 -15.34 17.22
N ALA A 60 -1.31 -16.50 17.65
CA ALA A 60 -1.94 -17.78 17.35
C ALA A 60 -2.78 -18.23 18.55
N GLY A 61 -3.92 -18.83 18.26
CA GLY A 61 -4.78 -19.48 19.25
C GLY A 61 -5.16 -20.88 18.79
N PRO A 62 -5.93 -21.61 19.62
CA PRO A 62 -6.51 -22.89 19.24
C PRO A 62 -7.14 -22.86 17.84
N ALA A 63 -6.90 -23.91 17.04
CA ALA A 63 -7.40 -24.00 15.66
C ALA A 63 -8.93 -24.03 15.58
N ASP A 64 -9.59 -24.44 16.67
CA ASP A 64 -11.03 -24.50 16.83
C ASP A 64 -11.61 -23.22 17.47
N LEU A 65 -10.80 -22.18 17.75
CA LEU A 65 -11.24 -20.99 18.47
C LEU A 65 -12.40 -20.27 17.78
N ALA A 66 -12.43 -20.28 16.44
CA ALA A 66 -13.56 -19.75 15.68
C ALA A 66 -14.84 -20.57 15.88
N ALA A 67 -14.73 -21.90 15.88
CA ALA A 67 -15.86 -22.82 15.99
C ALA A 67 -16.38 -22.93 17.45
N GLN A 68 -15.48 -22.91 18.43
CA GLN A 68 -15.76 -23.10 19.85
C GLN A 68 -15.63 -21.81 20.68
N ARG A 69 -15.74 -20.64 20.03
CA ARG A 69 -15.51 -19.31 20.64
C ARG A 69 -16.18 -19.14 22.01
N ARG A 70 -17.42 -19.61 22.16
CA ARG A 70 -18.19 -19.46 23.42
C ARG A 70 -17.61 -20.26 24.58
N ALA A 71 -17.17 -21.49 24.33
CA ALA A 71 -16.56 -22.35 25.34
C ALA A 71 -15.22 -21.75 25.81
N HIS A 72 -14.35 -21.42 24.85
CA HIS A 72 -13.06 -20.78 25.11
C HIS A 72 -13.20 -19.47 25.91
N LEU A 73 -14.23 -18.65 25.64
CA LEU A 73 -14.50 -17.44 26.41
C LEU A 73 -14.96 -17.73 27.85
N ALA A 74 -15.84 -18.71 28.03
CA ALA A 74 -16.33 -19.11 29.34
C ALA A 74 -15.18 -19.61 30.22
N ASP A 75 -14.30 -20.44 29.66
CA ASP A 75 -13.12 -20.96 30.35
C ASP A 75 -12.14 -19.84 30.72
N ALA A 76 -11.87 -18.92 29.80
CA ALA A 76 -10.99 -17.77 30.06
C ALA A 76 -11.52 -16.88 31.21
N TRP A 77 -12.84 -16.68 31.29
CA TRP A 77 -13.48 -15.94 32.39
C TRP A 77 -13.43 -16.71 33.71
N ALA A 78 -13.75 -18.00 33.70
CA ALA A 78 -13.67 -18.84 34.89
C ALA A 78 -12.24 -18.83 35.49
N GLN A 79 -11.21 -18.97 34.65
CA GLN A 79 -9.81 -18.90 35.07
C GLN A 79 -9.42 -17.52 35.64
N LYS A 80 -9.95 -16.44 35.08
CA LYS A 80 -9.72 -15.08 35.60
C LYS A 80 -10.35 -14.90 36.99
N HIS A 81 -11.57 -15.40 37.18
CA HIS A 81 -12.26 -15.35 38.47
C HIS A 81 -11.57 -16.23 39.52
N ALA A 82 -11.07 -17.41 39.14
CA ALA A 82 -10.32 -18.28 40.04
C ALA A 82 -9.03 -17.62 40.55
N ARG A 83 -8.24 -16.99 39.66
CA ARG A 83 -7.03 -16.23 40.05
C ARG A 83 -7.34 -15.14 41.08
N ARG A 84 -8.36 -14.32 40.82
CA ARG A 84 -8.80 -13.26 41.75
C ARG A 84 -9.24 -13.76 43.12
N ARG A 85 -9.70 -15.01 43.23
CA ARG A 85 -10.13 -15.60 44.51
C ARG A 85 -8.98 -16.26 45.27
N ALA A 86 -7.86 -16.56 44.61
CA ALA A 86 -6.66 -17.13 45.23
C ALA A 86 -5.72 -16.05 45.80
N ASP A 87 -5.82 -14.81 45.29
CA ASP A 87 -5.05 -13.65 45.75
C ASP A 87 -5.67 -12.95 46.98
N HIS A 88 -6.76 -13.51 47.54
CA HIS A 88 -7.48 -13.05 48.73
C HIS A 88 -7.50 -14.14 49.80
#